data_AF-A0A7W8KFE3-F1
#
_entry.id   AF-A0A7W8KFE3-F1
#
_cell.length_a   1.000
_cell.length_b   1.000
_cell.length_c   1.000
_cell.angle_alpha   90.00
_cell.angle_beta   90.00
_cell.angle_gamma   90.00
#
_symmetry.space_group_name_H-M   'P 1'
#
loop_
_entity.id
_entity.type
_entity.pdbx_description
1 polymer ?
#
loop_
_entity_poly.entity_id
_entity_poly.type
_entity_poly.pdbx_seq_one_letter_code
_entity_poly.pdbx_strand_id
1 'polypeptide(L)' 'MSRAFVKEDDGNRWEAPPTARAYRVLWRGERPEVMRETDDLLDALRWLSARQRPGFELRDRAGVLLATSGPTSDPPA' A
#
# COMPACT_ATOMS: atom_id res chain seq x y z
N MET A 1 -1.21 -51.64 -2.99
CA MET A 1 -2.57 -51.07 -3.09
C MET A 1 -2.43 -49.56 -3.26
N SER A 2 -2.61 -49.04 -4.46
CA SER A 2 -2.40 -47.62 -4.78
C SER A 2 -3.58 -46.78 -4.30
N ARG A 3 -3.33 -45.79 -3.43
CA ARG A 3 -4.30 -44.77 -3.06
C ARG A 3 -4.38 -43.77 -4.22
N ALA A 4 -5.48 -43.77 -4.96
CA ALA A 4 -5.79 -42.72 -5.91
C ALA A 4 -6.07 -41.43 -5.13
N PHE A 5 -5.32 -40.37 -5.42
CA PHE A 5 -5.59 -39.04 -4.92
C PHE A 5 -6.76 -38.48 -5.73
N VAL A 6 -7.91 -38.28 -5.08
CA VAL A 6 -9.05 -37.55 -5.64
C VAL A 6 -8.73 -36.07 -5.52
N LYS A 7 -8.59 -35.38 -6.66
CA LYS A 7 -8.53 -33.93 -6.72
C LYS A 7 -9.98 -33.44 -6.67
N GLU A 8 -10.41 -33.00 -5.50
CA GLU A 8 -11.65 -32.23 -5.37
C GLU A 8 -11.43 -30.90 -6.09
N ASP A 9 -12.08 -30.75 -7.25
CA ASP A 9 -12.09 -29.53 -8.05
C ASP A 9 -13.17 -28.62 -7.44
N ASP A 10 -12.86 -28.01 -6.29
CA ASP A 10 -13.62 -26.87 -5.79
C ASP A 10 -13.44 -25.75 -6.82
N GLY A 11 -14.47 -25.55 -7.64
CA GLY A 11 -14.52 -24.70 -8.84
C GLY A 11 -14.31 -23.20 -8.64
N ASN A 12 -13.46 -22.80 -7.68
CA ASN A 12 -12.93 -21.47 -7.59
C ASN A 12 -12.02 -21.23 -8.80
N ARG A 13 -12.50 -20.41 -9.73
CA ARG A 13 -11.68 -19.80 -10.78
C ARG A 13 -10.42 -19.26 -10.10
N TRP A 14 -9.25 -19.75 -10.51
CA TRP A 14 -7.98 -19.24 -10.02
C TRP A 14 -7.94 -17.73 -10.28
N GLU A 15 -7.99 -16.94 -9.21
CA GLU A 15 -7.73 -15.51 -9.25
C GLU A 15 -6.23 -15.31 -9.04
N ALA A 16 -5.56 -14.70 -10.02
CA ALA A 16 -4.17 -14.31 -9.86
C ALA A 16 -4.05 -13.43 -8.61
N PRO A 17 -3.05 -13.64 -7.74
CA PRO A 17 -2.83 -12.75 -6.61
C PRO A 17 -2.72 -11.31 -7.13
N PRO A 18 -3.42 -10.33 -6.54
CA PRO A 18 -3.32 -8.95 -6.97
C PRO A 18 -1.86 -8.52 -6.89
N THR A 19 -1.33 -8.04 -8.01
CA THR A 19 0.05 -7.54 -8.08
C THR A 19 0.18 -6.37 -7.11
N ALA A 20 1.09 -6.49 -6.14
CA ALA A 20 1.36 -5.40 -5.21
C ALA A 20 1.81 -4.16 -6.01
N ARG A 21 1.08 -3.06 -5.85
CA ARG A 21 1.40 -1.78 -6.51
C ARG A 21 2.73 -1.24 -5.98
N ALA A 22 3.45 -0.51 -6.83
CA ALA A 22 4.79 0.00 -6.50
C ALA A 22 4.79 0.99 -5.33
N TYR A 23 3.69 1.72 -5.14
CA TYR A 23 3.57 2.77 -4.12
C TYR A 23 2.26 2.68 -3.35
N ARG A 24 2.33 3.01 -2.05
CA ARG A 24 1.20 3.00 -1.12
C ARG A 24 1.19 4.27 -0.30
N VAL A 25 0.03 4.93 -0.22
CA VAL A 25 -0.21 6.00 0.74
C VAL A 25 -0.95 5.42 1.94
N LEU A 26 -0.37 5.58 3.11
CA LEU A 26 -0.88 5.11 4.39
C LEU A 26 -1.34 6.30 5.23
N TRP A 27 -2.46 6.17 5.93
CA TRP A 27 -2.80 7.05 7.03
C TRP A 27 -2.31 6.45 8.35
N ARG A 28 -1.64 7.25 9.18
CA ARG A 28 -1.01 6.85 10.46
C ARG A 28 -1.90 7.17 11.67
N GLY A 29 -3.22 7.04 11.52
CA GLY A 29 -4.15 7.13 12.64
C GLY A 29 -3.94 6.01 13.67
N GLU A 30 -4.88 5.86 14.60
CA GLU A 30 -4.85 4.79 15.62
C GLU A 30 -4.69 3.39 15.02
N ARG A 31 -5.17 3.21 13.79
CA ARG A 31 -4.92 2.03 12.98
C ARG A 31 -4.37 2.46 11.62
N PRO A 32 -3.17 2.01 11.24
CA PRO A 32 -2.63 2.28 9.92
C PRO A 32 -3.54 1.73 8.82
N GLU A 33 -3.92 2.58 7.87
CA GLU A 33 -4.82 2.23 6.76
C GLU A 33 -4.22 2.62 5.42
N VAL A 34 -4.30 1.74 4.42
CA VAL A 34 -3.91 2.04 3.04
C VAL A 34 -5.00 2.88 2.40
N MET A 35 -4.69 4.12 2.07
CA MET A 35 -5.61 5.07 1.47
C MET A 35 -5.54 5.09 -0.04
N ARG A 36 -4.38 4.72 -0.59
CA ARG A 36 -4.17 4.65 -2.03
C ARG A 36 -3.05 3.68 -2.35
N GLU A 37 -3.20 2.98 -3.46
CA GLU A 37 -2.14 2.21 -4.10
C GLU A 37 -2.03 2.64 -5.57
N THR A 38 -0.81 2.82 -6.06
CA THR A 38 -0.57 3.22 -7.46
C THR A 38 0.83 2.80 -7.89
N ASP A 39 1.02 2.63 -9.19
CA ASP A 39 2.34 2.41 -9.80
C ASP A 39 3.00 3.73 -10.24
N ASP A 40 2.28 4.86 -10.13
CA ASP A 40 2.76 6.19 -10.49
C ASP A 40 3.13 6.99 -9.23
N LEU A 41 4.44 7.22 -9.06
CA LEU A 41 4.99 8.00 -7.95
C LEU A 41 4.48 9.45 -7.95
N LEU A 42 4.37 10.08 -9.12
CA LEU A 42 3.97 11.49 -9.22
C LEU A 42 2.51 11.66 -8.84
N ASP A 43 1.67 10.73 -9.27
CA ASP A 43 0.26 10.66 -8.86
C ASP A 43 0.10 10.44 -7.34
N ALA A 44 0.93 9.56 -6.75
CA ALA A 44 0.96 9.37 -5.31
C ALA A 44 1.36 10.65 -4.54
N LEU A 45 2.40 11.34 -5.01
CA LEU A 45 2.88 12.60 -4.43
C LEU A 45 1.85 13.72 -4.55
N ARG A 46 1.19 13.87 -5.71
CA ARG A 46 0.12 14.86 -5.92
C ARG A 46 -1.06 14.63 -4.98
N TRP A 47 -1.41 13.37 -4.77
CA TRP A 47 -2.47 13.02 -3.82
C TRP A 47 -2.08 13.37 -2.39
N LEU A 48 -0.85 13.02 -2.01
CA LEU A 48 -0.29 13.31 -0.69
C LEU A 48 -0.24 14.82 -0.41
N SER A 49 0.23 15.61 -1.37
CA SER A 49 0.34 17.08 -1.25
C SER A 49 -1.01 17.77 -1.22
N ALA A 50 -2.05 17.18 -1.80
CA ALA A 50 -3.40 17.72 -1.76
C ALA A 50 -4.10 17.51 -0.40
N ARG A 51 -3.47 16.83 0.58
CA ARG A 51 -4.07 16.61 1.89
C ARG A 51 -3.89 17.84 2.78
N GLN A 52 -4.99 18.33 3.33
CA GLN A 52 -4.99 19.44 4.30
C GLN A 52 -4.59 19.00 5.71
N ARG A 53 -4.65 17.69 6.01
CA ARG A 53 -4.32 17.13 7.32
C ARG A 53 -2.98 16.36 7.28
N PRO A 54 -2.16 16.44 8.35
CA PRO A 54 -0.95 15.64 8.47
C PRO A 54 -1.28 14.16 8.75
N GLY A 55 -0.24 13.34 8.80
CA GLY A 55 -0.35 11.93 9.20
C GLY A 55 -0.53 10.95 8.05
N PHE A 56 -0.25 11.36 6.82
CA PHE A 56 -0.11 10.42 5.70
C PHE A 56 1.36 10.15 5.39
N GLU A 57 1.67 8.91 5.03
CA GLU A 57 2.97 8.42 4.62
C GLU A 57 2.87 7.81 3.23
N LEU A 58 3.75 8.20 2.31
CA LEU A 58 3.97 7.50 1.05
C LEU A 58 5.11 6.51 1.23
N ARG A 59 4.86 5.23 0.92
CA ARG A 59 5.86 4.16 0.96
C ARG A 59 5.98 3.45 -0.37
N ASP A 60 7.16 2.91 -0.65
CA ASP A 60 7.37 2.01 -1.78
C ASP A 60 6.91 0.58 -1.47
N ARG A 61 7.07 -0.32 -2.46
CA ARG A 61 6.74 -1.75 -2.34
C ARG A 61 7.51 -2.48 -1.22
N ALA A 62 8.70 -2.00 -0.87
CA ALA A 62 9.53 -2.55 0.20
C ALA A 62 9.15 -1.97 1.57
N GLY A 63 8.22 -1.02 1.61
CA GLY A 63 7.78 -0.33 2.82
C GLY A 63 8.70 0.82 3.24
N VAL A 64 9.62 1.27 2.36
CA VAL A 64 10.49 2.42 2.59
C VAL A 64 9.67 3.69 2.56
N LEU A 65 9.84 4.56 3.55
CA LEU A 65 9.18 5.87 3.62
C LEU A 65 9.81 6.83 2.60
N LEU A 66 8.99 7.31 1.67
CA LEU A 66 9.40 8.24 0.61
C LEU A 66 9.01 9.69 0.92
N ALA A 67 7.82 9.91 1.49
CA ALA A 67 7.31 11.25 1.80
C ALA A 67 6.24 11.21 2.90
N THR A 68 5.98 12.35 3.54
CA THR A 68 4.89 12.54 4.52
C THR A 68 4.08 13.79 4.21
N SER A 69 2.81 13.83 4.65
CA SER A 69 1.93 15.00 4.46
C SER A 69 1.97 16.02 5.62
N GLY A 70 2.95 15.92 6.52
CA GLY A 70 3.13 16.84 7.64
C GLY A 70 4.18 17.92 7.34
N PRO A 71 4.30 18.96 8.19
CA PRO A 71 5.43 19.87 8.07
C PRO A 71 6.71 19.06 8.20
N THR A 72 7.64 19.23 7.26
CA THR A 72 9.06 18.95 7.51
C THR A 72 9.39 19.70 8.80
N SER A 73 9.55 18.97 9.90
CA SER A 73 10.00 19.55 11.15
C SER A 73 11.35 20.21 10.88
N ASP A 74 11.34 21.52 10.73
CA ASP A 74 12.52 22.37 10.93
C ASP A 74 13.02 22.06 12.34
N PRO A 75 14.30 21.71 12.55
CA PRO A 75 14.81 21.51 13.90
C PRO A 75 14.61 22.81 14.69
N PRO A 76 14.16 22.75 15.97
CA PRO A 76 14.13 23.94 16.80
C PRO A 76 15.55 24.51 16.90
N ALA A 77 15.65 25.83 16.72
CA ALA A 77 16.89 26.63 16.80
C ALA A 77 17.63 26.49 18.13
#